data_AF-A0AAD0VMS3-F1
#
_entry.id   AF-A0AAD0VMS3-F1
#
_cell.length_a   1.000
_cell.length_b   1.000
_cell.length_c   1.000
_cell.angle_alpha   90.00
_cell.angle_beta   90.00
_cell.angle_gamma   90.00
#
_symmetry.space_group_name_H-M   'P 1'
#
loop_
_entity.id
_entity.type
_entity.pdbx_description
1 polymer ?
#
loop_
_entity_poly.entity_id
_entity_poly.type
_entity_poly.pdbx_seq_one_letter_code
_entity_poly.pdbx_strand_id
1 'polypeptide(L)'
;MKKSTISTKIKVIGILFVLLMASIVATTIYLNNKNEKDAMIVNIAGKQRMLSQNISKNIFYIYLNPKSSQQELDSSVEEFIYNLESLKGGNSLSKLKEAPNIHIDKQMLQVELLWSIFYKNIVKFKELISSNKNQEELEKIVNIIYETNPNLLYEVDALVSLHTINSEQKIKLLKNSQYFFAILILLLIIYSFLELKTMEKNALNFLEESKRVMEQDLEEPLKPIKIEAEGELIEASYMFNRFLNKINSAIIDSNSALEQSKNASIKLEEISNEFDEIINELQNKSEISKQLNRSEDIAIQTQEQLLHSGKRLNELKNELEKIILFVEKKS
;
A
#
# COMPACT_ATOMS: atom_id res chain seq x y z
N MET A 1 26.00 8.84 -4.08
CA MET A 1 24.79 8.35 -3.36
C MET A 1 24.70 6.85 -3.55
N LYS A 2 24.51 6.06 -2.48
CA LYS A 2 24.34 4.60 -2.58
C LYS A 2 23.02 4.35 -3.34
N LYS A 3 23.05 3.66 -4.48
CA LYS A 3 21.84 3.37 -5.27
C LYS A 3 20.88 2.54 -4.41
N SER A 4 19.57 2.78 -4.56
CA SER A 4 18.56 2.06 -3.81
C SER A 4 18.61 0.58 -4.13
N THR A 5 18.49 -0.23 -3.10
CA THR A 5 18.45 -1.70 -3.20
C THR A 5 17.04 -2.15 -3.61
N ILE A 6 16.93 -3.29 -4.30
CA ILE A 6 15.66 -3.95 -4.63
C ILE A 6 14.82 -4.13 -3.36
N SER A 7 15.44 -4.62 -2.27
CA SER A 7 14.75 -4.84 -0.99
C SER A 7 14.12 -3.55 -0.44
N THR A 8 14.85 -2.43 -0.48
CA THR A 8 14.34 -1.13 -0.02
C THR A 8 13.18 -0.65 -0.87
N LYS A 9 13.27 -0.75 -2.20
CA LYS A 9 12.18 -0.34 -3.10
C LYS A 9 10.89 -1.15 -2.82
N ILE A 10 10.99 -2.47 -2.66
CA ILE A 10 9.86 -3.33 -2.30
C ILE A 10 9.27 -2.95 -0.92
N LYS A 11 10.13 -2.72 0.08
CA LYS A 11 9.68 -2.29 1.42
C LYS A 11 8.94 -0.96 1.38
N VAL A 12 9.40 0.01 0.61
CA VAL A 12 8.74 1.32 0.45
C VAL A 12 7.33 1.14 -0.14
N ILE A 13 7.19 0.35 -1.21
CA ILE A 13 5.89 0.04 -1.80
C ILE A 13 4.97 -0.64 -0.76
N GLY A 14 5.48 -1.63 -0.03
CA GLY A 14 4.72 -2.33 1.00
C GLY A 14 4.27 -1.42 2.14
N ILE A 15 5.14 -0.54 2.65
CA ILE A 15 4.81 0.42 3.70
C ILE A 15 3.74 1.41 3.22
N LEU A 16 3.89 1.95 2.00
CA LEU A 16 2.90 2.84 1.40
C LEU A 16 1.54 2.16 1.28
N PHE A 17 1.50 0.90 0.85
CA PHE A 17 0.27 0.12 0.77
C PHE A 17 -0.38 -0.09 2.13
N VAL A 18 0.39 -0.48 3.15
CA VAL A 18 -0.14 -0.69 4.52
C VAL A 18 -0.67 0.61 5.11
N LEU A 19 0.04 1.72 4.97
CA LEU A 19 -0.41 3.03 5.46
C LEU A 19 -1.70 3.47 4.75
N LEU A 20 -1.79 3.25 3.44
CA LEU A 20 -2.99 3.54 2.66
C LEU A 20 -4.18 2.71 3.15
N MET A 21 -3.99 1.40 3.32
CA MET A 21 -5.03 0.50 3.83
C MET A 21 -5.48 0.87 5.24
N ALA A 22 -4.54 1.17 6.14
CA ALA A 22 -4.86 1.62 7.50
C ALA A 22 -5.68 2.92 7.49
N SER A 23 -5.31 3.87 6.63
CA SER A 23 -6.04 5.14 6.47
C SER A 23 -7.48 4.92 5.96
N ILE A 24 -7.67 4.02 5.00
CA ILE A 24 -9.00 3.66 4.48
C ILE A 24 -9.87 3.05 5.58
N VAL A 25 -9.34 2.07 6.30
CA VAL A 25 -10.04 1.38 7.39
C VAL A 25 -10.40 2.36 8.51
N ALA A 26 -9.43 3.18 8.96
CA ALA A 26 -9.65 4.16 10.01
C ALA A 26 -10.73 5.18 9.63
N THR A 27 -10.68 5.71 8.40
CA THR A 27 -11.68 6.67 7.90
C THR A 27 -13.06 6.04 7.80
N THR A 28 -13.12 4.78 7.34
CA THR A 28 -14.39 4.03 7.22
C THR A 28 -15.02 3.79 8.59
N ILE A 29 -14.23 3.32 9.57
CA ILE A 29 -14.72 3.10 10.95
C ILE A 29 -15.19 4.42 11.56
N TYR A 30 -14.38 5.49 11.46
CA TYR A 30 -14.70 6.80 12.03
C TYR A 30 -16.02 7.36 11.49
N LEU A 31 -16.21 7.30 10.17
CA LEU A 31 -17.41 7.82 9.53
C LEU A 31 -18.63 6.91 9.75
N ASN A 32 -18.47 5.59 9.77
CA ASN A 32 -19.57 4.66 10.00
C ASN A 32 -20.17 4.81 11.41
N ASN A 33 -19.32 4.92 12.44
CA ASN A 33 -19.76 5.21 13.82
C ASN A 33 -20.52 6.54 13.93
N LYS A 34 -20.21 7.51 13.07
CA LYS A 34 -20.92 8.80 13.03
C LYS A 34 -22.28 8.66 12.35
N ASN A 35 -22.36 7.86 11.28
CA ASN A 35 -23.61 7.59 10.55
C ASN A 35 -24.66 6.90 11.42
N GLU A 36 -24.27 5.94 12.28
CA GLU A 36 -25.21 5.26 13.20
C GLU A 36 -25.89 6.27 14.15
N LYS A 37 -25.10 7.18 14.73
CA LYS A 37 -25.62 8.24 15.59
C LYS A 37 -26.53 9.20 14.83
N ASP A 38 -26.17 9.56 13.61
CA ASP A 38 -26.98 10.45 12.77
C ASP A 38 -28.33 9.80 12.40
N ALA A 39 -28.37 8.50 12.13
CA ALA A 39 -29.62 7.76 11.88
C ALA A 39 -30.54 7.75 13.12
N MET A 40 -29.95 7.55 14.31
CA MET A 40 -30.70 7.65 15.57
C MET A 40 -31.28 9.04 15.79
N ILE A 41 -30.50 10.10 15.53
CA ILE A 41 -30.95 11.50 15.63
C ILE A 41 -32.12 11.78 14.68
N VAL A 42 -32.01 11.36 13.42
CA VAL A 42 -33.09 11.54 12.42
C VAL A 42 -34.36 10.82 12.85
N ASN A 43 -34.25 9.61 13.42
CA ASN A 43 -35.39 8.87 13.93
C ASN A 43 -36.06 9.57 15.13
N ILE A 44 -35.27 10.05 16.10
CA ILE A 44 -35.78 10.79 17.26
C ILE A 44 -36.47 12.10 16.83
N ALA A 45 -35.83 12.87 15.95
CA ALA A 45 -36.44 14.07 15.38
C ALA A 45 -37.72 13.72 14.59
N GLY A 46 -37.70 12.61 13.84
CA GLY A 46 -38.87 12.10 13.11
C GLY A 46 -40.05 11.79 14.02
N LYS A 47 -39.79 11.16 15.18
CA LYS A 47 -40.81 10.89 16.21
C LYS A 47 -41.45 12.16 16.74
N GLN A 48 -40.73 13.28 16.83
CA GLN A 48 -41.31 14.54 17.31
C GLN A 48 -42.49 15.01 16.46
N ARG A 49 -42.46 14.77 15.13
CA ARG A 49 -43.60 15.08 14.24
C ARG A 49 -44.82 14.25 14.58
N MET A 50 -44.61 12.96 14.81
CA MET A 50 -45.69 12.05 15.20
C MET A 50 -46.24 12.43 16.58
N LEU A 51 -45.37 12.71 17.54
CA LEU A 51 -45.76 13.05 18.91
C LEU A 51 -46.53 14.36 18.97
N SER A 52 -46.14 15.41 18.22
CA SER A 52 -46.91 16.67 18.18
C SER A 52 -48.35 16.44 17.71
N GLN A 53 -48.53 15.65 16.65
CA GLN A 53 -49.86 15.28 16.16
C GLN A 53 -50.60 14.37 17.13
N ASN A 54 -49.92 13.41 17.76
CA ASN A 54 -50.55 12.49 18.71
C ASN A 54 -51.08 13.23 19.94
N ILE A 55 -50.33 14.23 20.42
CA ILE A 55 -50.72 15.09 21.53
C ILE A 55 -51.98 15.88 21.16
N SER A 56 -52.00 16.58 20.02
CA SER A 56 -53.19 17.31 19.56
C SER A 56 -54.40 16.39 19.38
N LYS A 57 -54.21 15.22 18.75
CA LYS A 57 -55.24 14.20 18.58
C LYS A 57 -55.86 13.79 19.92
N ASN A 58 -55.03 13.47 20.90
CA ASN A 58 -55.49 13.07 22.24
C ASN A 58 -56.24 14.21 22.93
N ILE A 59 -55.77 15.44 22.83
CA ILE A 59 -56.45 16.62 23.40
C ILE A 59 -57.87 16.77 22.81
N PHE A 60 -58.02 16.68 21.48
CA PHE A 60 -59.34 16.75 20.85
C PHE A 60 -60.24 15.58 21.26
N TYR A 61 -59.68 14.37 21.33
CA TYR A 61 -60.46 13.20 21.75
C TYR A 61 -60.94 13.32 23.21
N ILE A 62 -60.06 13.73 24.11
CA ILE A 62 -60.38 13.93 25.53
C ILE A 62 -61.37 15.08 25.71
N TYR A 63 -61.25 16.16 24.91
CA TYR A 63 -62.22 17.25 24.91
C TYR A 63 -63.65 16.77 24.59
N LEU A 64 -63.79 15.92 23.58
CA LEU A 64 -65.08 15.31 23.21
C LEU A 64 -65.52 14.21 24.18
N ASN A 65 -64.58 13.57 24.89
CA ASN A 65 -64.82 12.45 25.80
C ASN A 65 -64.12 12.70 27.15
N PRO A 66 -64.61 13.61 28.02
CA PRO A 66 -63.88 14.04 29.21
C PRO A 66 -63.58 12.95 30.25
N LYS A 67 -64.26 11.80 30.18
CA LYS A 67 -64.03 10.64 31.04
C LYS A 67 -62.96 9.67 30.52
N SER A 68 -62.41 9.93 29.32
CA SER A 68 -61.38 9.09 28.72
C SER A 68 -60.04 9.20 29.47
N SER A 69 -59.20 8.18 29.31
CA SER A 69 -57.87 8.15 29.95
C SER A 69 -56.95 9.22 29.36
N GLN A 70 -56.19 9.90 30.22
CA GLN A 70 -55.15 10.86 29.83
C GLN A 70 -53.77 10.20 29.64
N GLN A 71 -53.65 8.89 29.88
CA GLN A 71 -52.36 8.19 29.90
C GLN A 71 -51.58 8.30 28.58
N GLU A 72 -52.25 8.21 27.42
CA GLU A 72 -51.59 8.35 26.12
C GLU A 72 -51.10 9.78 25.87
N LEU A 73 -51.86 10.79 26.31
CA LEU A 73 -51.46 12.19 26.28
C LEU A 73 -50.22 12.41 27.15
N ASP A 74 -50.24 11.91 28.38
CA ASP A 74 -49.13 12.03 29.34
C ASP A 74 -47.86 11.39 28.79
N SER A 75 -47.96 10.13 28.34
CA SER A 75 -46.82 9.41 27.75
C SER A 75 -46.27 10.11 26.51
N SER A 76 -47.12 10.67 25.64
CA SER A 76 -46.65 11.37 24.44
C SER A 76 -45.94 12.67 24.77
N VAL A 77 -46.43 13.41 25.78
CA VAL A 77 -45.81 14.65 26.26
C VAL A 77 -44.47 14.36 26.92
N GLU A 78 -44.39 13.33 27.75
CA GLU A 78 -43.13 12.88 28.38
C GLU A 78 -42.11 12.43 27.34
N GLU A 79 -42.51 11.61 26.36
CA GLU A 79 -41.62 11.18 25.28
C GLU A 79 -41.16 12.36 24.41
N PHE A 80 -42.03 13.35 24.14
CA PHE A 80 -41.65 14.55 23.41
C PHE A 80 -40.56 15.34 24.13
N ILE A 81 -40.74 15.58 25.44
CA ILE A 81 -39.77 16.30 26.28
C ILE A 81 -38.44 15.54 26.31
N TYR A 82 -38.49 14.24 26.60
CA TYR A 82 -37.30 13.39 26.64
C TYR A 82 -36.52 13.41 25.32
N ASN A 83 -37.23 13.29 24.20
CA ASN A 83 -36.63 13.32 22.87
C ASN A 83 -36.01 14.68 22.56
N LEU A 84 -36.63 15.79 22.99
CA LEU A 84 -36.12 17.14 22.78
C LEU A 84 -34.82 17.35 23.58
N GLU A 85 -34.79 16.92 24.85
CA GLU A 85 -33.58 16.93 25.68
C GLU A 85 -32.46 16.05 25.11
N SER A 86 -32.83 14.89 24.54
CA SER A 86 -31.90 13.96 23.88
C SER A 86 -31.24 14.58 22.66
N LEU A 87 -31.99 15.34 21.86
CA LEU A 87 -31.45 16.04 20.70
C LEU A 87 -30.53 17.21 21.08
N LYS A 88 -30.67 17.77 22.29
CA LYS A 88 -29.78 18.81 22.84
C LYS A 88 -28.51 18.28 23.50
N GLY A 89 -28.42 16.96 23.73
CA GLY A 89 -27.32 16.34 24.49
C GLY A 89 -27.43 16.52 26.02
N GLY A 90 -28.63 16.75 26.54
CA GLY A 90 -28.89 17.09 27.96
C GLY A 90 -29.05 15.90 28.92
N ASN A 91 -29.15 14.67 28.43
CA ASN A 91 -29.39 13.48 29.24
C ASN A 91 -28.22 12.49 29.16
N SER A 92 -27.78 12.03 30.33
CA SER A 92 -26.54 11.27 30.58
C SER A 92 -26.43 9.93 29.84
N LEU A 93 -27.52 9.43 29.27
CA LEU A 93 -27.62 8.17 28.52
C LEU A 93 -27.39 8.30 27.02
N SER A 94 -27.40 9.52 26.46
CA SER A 94 -27.14 9.74 25.04
C SER A 94 -26.12 10.86 24.86
N LYS A 95 -24.85 10.49 24.67
CA LYS A 95 -23.81 11.35 24.06
C LYS A 95 -24.11 11.57 22.56
N LEU A 96 -25.33 12.01 22.24
CA LEU A 96 -25.70 12.62 20.98
C LEU A 96 -25.20 14.08 21.08
N LYS A 97 -24.18 14.38 20.28
CA LYS A 97 -23.17 15.45 20.46
C LYS A 97 -23.71 16.89 20.46
N GLU A 98 -22.82 17.81 20.91
CA GLU A 98 -22.64 19.19 20.41
C GLU A 98 -23.26 19.37 19.02
N ALA A 99 -24.17 20.33 18.92
CA ALA A 99 -24.92 20.56 17.71
C ALA A 99 -24.00 20.79 16.49
N PRO A 100 -24.20 20.04 15.41
CA PRO A 100 -23.21 19.95 14.33
C PRO A 100 -23.19 21.19 13.41
N ASN A 101 -24.18 22.08 13.50
CA ASN A 101 -24.35 23.23 12.61
C ASN A 101 -25.25 24.31 13.25
N ILE A 102 -24.85 25.58 13.16
CA ILE A 102 -25.59 26.75 13.67
C ILE A 102 -27.06 26.82 13.19
N HIS A 103 -27.35 26.26 12.02
CA HIS A 103 -28.72 26.19 11.49
C HIS A 103 -29.59 25.20 12.29
N ILE A 104 -29.04 24.06 12.71
CA ILE A 104 -29.74 23.06 13.53
C ILE A 104 -29.98 23.62 14.92
N ASP A 105 -29.00 24.32 15.51
CA ASP A 105 -29.17 25.00 16.80
C ASP A 105 -30.29 26.02 16.78
N LYS A 106 -30.27 26.89 15.76
CA LYS A 106 -31.29 27.93 15.62
C LYS A 106 -32.68 27.30 15.48
N GLN A 107 -32.79 26.25 14.66
CA GLN A 107 -34.06 25.54 14.47
C GLN A 107 -34.52 24.86 15.76
N MET A 108 -33.61 24.25 16.51
CA MET A 108 -33.91 23.63 17.80
C MET A 108 -34.47 24.65 18.79
N LEU A 109 -33.84 25.83 18.91
CA LEU A 109 -34.33 26.91 19.77
C LEU A 109 -35.75 27.37 19.38
N GLN A 110 -36.05 27.43 18.09
CA GLN A 110 -37.38 27.78 17.59
C GLN A 110 -38.42 26.71 17.97
N VAL A 111 -38.09 25.43 17.77
CA VAL A 111 -38.94 24.30 18.18
C VAL A 111 -39.18 24.32 19.70
N GLU A 112 -38.14 24.57 20.50
CA GLU A 112 -38.26 24.69 21.96
C GLU A 112 -39.19 25.83 22.39
N LEU A 113 -39.06 27.00 21.76
CA LEU A 113 -39.91 28.14 22.07
C LEU A 113 -41.38 27.80 21.79
N LEU A 114 -41.67 27.27 20.61
CA LEU A 114 -43.03 26.87 20.23
C LEU A 114 -43.57 25.77 21.12
N TRP A 115 -42.76 24.76 21.43
CA TRP A 115 -43.10 23.70 22.36
C TRP A 115 -43.42 24.23 23.76
N SER A 116 -42.64 25.19 24.28
CA SER A 116 -42.89 25.77 25.61
C SER A 116 -44.25 26.46 25.70
N ILE A 117 -44.68 27.13 24.62
CA ILE A 117 -45.99 27.77 24.52
C ILE A 117 -47.07 26.69 24.42
N PHE A 118 -46.86 25.71 23.55
CA PHE A 118 -47.78 24.60 23.34
C PHE A 118 -48.01 23.80 24.63
N TYR A 119 -46.93 23.44 25.34
CA TYR A 119 -46.95 22.71 26.61
C TYR A 119 -47.73 23.45 27.70
N LYS A 120 -47.60 24.78 27.81
CA LYS A 120 -48.42 25.58 28.73
C LYS A 120 -49.91 25.42 28.44
N ASN A 121 -50.32 25.38 27.18
CA ASN A 121 -51.71 25.15 26.79
C ASN A 121 -52.16 23.72 27.14
N ILE A 122 -51.30 22.71 27.02
CA ILE A 122 -51.58 21.33 27.45
C ILE A 122 -51.84 21.27 28.96
N VAL A 123 -50.97 21.89 29.76
CA VAL A 123 -51.13 21.92 31.23
C VAL A 123 -52.45 22.60 31.60
N LYS A 124 -52.73 23.77 31.01
CA LYS A 124 -53.98 24.49 31.24
C LYS A 124 -55.22 23.69 30.81
N PHE A 125 -55.14 22.96 29.70
CA PHE A 125 -56.20 22.05 29.26
C PHE A 125 -56.50 20.97 30.31
N LYS A 126 -55.47 20.32 30.86
CA LYS A 126 -55.62 19.28 31.91
C LYS A 126 -56.25 19.83 33.18
N GLU A 127 -55.86 21.03 33.61
CA GLU A 127 -56.45 21.73 34.76
C GLU A 127 -57.94 22.01 34.55
N LEU A 128 -58.31 22.53 33.38
CA LEU A 128 -59.70 22.88 33.05
C LEU A 128 -60.60 21.65 33.01
N ILE A 129 -60.14 20.55 32.40
CA ILE A 129 -60.89 19.29 32.37
C ILE A 129 -61.10 18.70 33.76
N SER A 130 -60.13 18.83 34.65
CA SER A 130 -60.23 18.31 36.02
C SER A 130 -61.16 19.15 36.89
N SER A 131 -61.22 20.47 36.66
CA SER A 131 -62.01 21.41 37.46
C SER A 131 -63.50 21.44 37.09
N ASN A 132 -63.88 21.05 35.87
CA ASN A 132 -65.26 20.99 35.36
C ASN A 132 -66.07 22.30 35.49
N LYS A 133 -65.40 23.45 35.62
CA LYS A 133 -66.03 24.73 36.02
C LYS A 133 -65.97 25.84 34.96
N ASN A 134 -65.36 25.64 33.80
CA ASN A 134 -65.24 26.71 32.81
C ASN A 134 -65.17 26.22 31.35
N GLN A 135 -66.34 25.88 30.78
CA GLN A 135 -66.44 25.30 29.42
C GLN A 135 -65.97 26.26 28.32
N GLU A 136 -66.23 27.57 28.47
CA GLU A 136 -65.82 28.57 27.49
C GLU A 136 -64.29 28.73 27.44
N GLU A 137 -63.63 28.67 28.60
CA GLU A 137 -62.16 28.72 28.69
C GLU A 137 -61.53 27.44 28.12
N LEU A 138 -62.18 26.29 28.31
CA LEU A 138 -61.75 25.01 27.73
C LEU A 138 -61.82 25.03 26.20
N GLU A 139 -62.91 25.50 25.62
CA GLU A 139 -63.07 25.66 24.17
C GLU A 139 -62.00 26.60 23.58
N LYS A 140 -61.72 27.72 24.25
CA LYS A 140 -60.66 28.66 23.84
C LYS A 140 -59.29 27.98 23.80
N ILE A 141 -58.93 27.22 24.84
CA ILE A 141 -57.64 26.51 24.89
C ILE A 141 -57.54 25.44 23.79
N VAL A 142 -58.61 24.70 23.53
CA VAL A 142 -58.64 23.69 22.46
C VAL A 142 -58.45 24.34 21.08
N ASN A 143 -59.09 25.48 20.83
CA ASN A 143 -58.89 26.24 19.58
C ASN A 143 -57.46 26.79 19.47
N ILE A 144 -56.86 27.30 20.55
CA ILE A 144 -55.46 27.73 20.55
C ILE A 144 -54.53 26.56 20.18
N ILE A 145 -54.77 25.37 20.73
CA ILE A 145 -53.98 24.17 20.42
C ILE A 145 -54.15 23.77 18.96
N TYR A 146 -55.36 23.86 18.41
CA TYR A 146 -55.62 23.61 16.99
C TYR A 146 -54.85 24.58 16.07
N GLU A 147 -54.92 25.88 16.34
CA GLU A 147 -54.27 26.91 15.52
C GLU A 147 -52.73 26.88 15.62
N THR A 148 -52.18 26.49 16.77
CA THR A 148 -50.72 26.48 16.99
C THR A 148 -50.05 25.17 16.57
N ASN A 149 -50.76 24.04 16.52
CA ASN A 149 -50.20 22.74 16.16
C ASN A 149 -49.57 22.70 14.75
N PRO A 150 -50.20 23.22 13.67
CA PRO A 150 -49.60 23.23 12.34
C PRO A 150 -48.24 23.95 12.30
N ASN A 151 -48.10 25.06 13.03
CA ASN A 151 -46.84 25.79 13.08
C ASN A 151 -45.76 24.99 13.83
N LEU A 152 -46.10 24.38 14.97
CA LEU A 152 -45.17 23.48 15.67
C LEU A 152 -44.75 22.30 14.78
N LEU A 153 -45.69 21.68 14.08
CA LEU A 153 -45.40 20.59 13.15
C LEU A 153 -44.43 21.03 12.04
N TYR A 154 -44.68 22.20 11.44
CA TYR A 154 -43.83 22.75 10.40
C TYR A 154 -42.37 22.94 10.87
N GLU A 155 -42.18 23.55 12.04
CA GLU A 155 -40.83 23.79 12.56
C GLU A 155 -40.13 22.50 13.01
N VAL A 156 -40.88 21.52 13.50
CA VAL A 156 -40.34 20.18 13.79
C VAL A 156 -39.94 19.47 12.49
N ASP A 157 -40.74 19.57 11.42
CA ASP A 157 -40.40 18.98 10.12
C ASP A 157 -39.16 19.62 9.49
N ALA A 158 -39.02 20.94 9.60
CA ALA A 158 -37.81 21.65 9.21
C ALA A 158 -36.57 21.15 9.99
N LEU A 159 -36.70 20.90 11.30
CA LEU A 159 -35.63 20.32 12.11
C LEU A 159 -35.23 18.91 11.61
N VAL A 160 -36.20 18.05 11.29
CA VAL A 160 -35.95 16.71 10.72
C VAL A 160 -35.23 16.82 9.39
N SER A 161 -35.67 17.74 8.51
CA SER A 161 -35.04 17.98 7.21
C SER A 161 -33.59 18.41 7.37
N LEU A 162 -33.29 19.35 8.28
CA LEU A 162 -31.91 19.79 8.55
C LEU A 162 -31.01 18.65 9.05
N HIS A 163 -31.51 17.80 9.97
CA HIS A 163 -30.75 16.62 10.41
C HIS A 163 -30.53 15.60 9.29
N THR A 164 -31.54 15.41 8.43
CA THR A 164 -31.46 14.51 7.28
C THR A 164 -30.41 14.99 6.29
N ILE A 165 -30.47 16.26 5.88
CA ILE A 165 -29.49 16.87 4.97
C ILE A 165 -28.07 16.80 5.54
N ASN A 166 -27.90 17.11 6.83
CA ASN A 166 -26.60 17.01 7.49
C ASN A 166 -26.05 15.57 7.50
N SER A 167 -26.92 14.57 7.73
CA SER A 167 -26.55 13.15 7.63
C SER A 167 -26.15 12.75 6.21
N GLU A 168 -26.96 13.13 5.22
CA GLU A 168 -26.70 12.85 3.80
C GLU A 168 -25.38 13.49 3.31
N GLN A 169 -25.07 14.72 3.74
CA GLN A 169 -23.81 15.38 3.43
C GLN A 169 -22.61 14.60 3.98
N LYS A 170 -22.69 14.09 5.22
CA LYS A 170 -21.63 13.24 5.80
C LYS A 170 -21.48 11.92 5.05
N ILE A 171 -22.60 11.29 4.65
CA ILE A 171 -22.58 10.08 3.83
C ILE A 171 -21.93 10.36 2.46
N LYS A 172 -22.22 11.52 1.86
CA LYS A 172 -21.59 11.94 0.59
C LYS A 172 -20.09 12.15 0.74
N LEU A 173 -19.64 12.74 1.86
CA LEU A 173 -18.20 12.84 2.17
C LEU A 173 -17.55 11.46 2.26
N LEU A 174 -18.19 10.49 2.93
CA LEU A 174 -17.70 9.10 2.98
C LEU A 174 -17.53 8.50 1.59
N LYS A 175 -18.56 8.62 0.72
CA LYS A 175 -18.49 8.10 -0.65
C LYS A 175 -17.38 8.77 -1.46
N ASN A 176 -17.25 10.08 -1.36
CA ASN A 176 -16.21 10.84 -2.06
C ASN A 176 -14.80 10.45 -1.58
N SER A 177 -14.59 10.27 -0.28
CA SER A 177 -13.33 9.76 0.27
C SER A 177 -12.99 8.36 -0.25
N GLN A 178 -13.98 7.47 -0.40
CA GLN A 178 -13.76 6.14 -0.98
C GLN A 178 -13.32 6.20 -2.44
N TYR A 179 -13.96 7.04 -3.27
CA TYR A 179 -13.52 7.25 -4.64
C TYR A 179 -12.09 7.82 -4.73
N PHE A 180 -11.76 8.76 -3.85
CA PHE A 180 -10.40 9.30 -3.74
C PHE A 180 -9.38 8.20 -3.42
N PHE A 181 -9.66 7.36 -2.41
CA PHE A 181 -8.78 6.25 -2.07
C PHE A 181 -8.67 5.21 -3.20
N ALA A 182 -9.75 4.95 -3.94
CA ALA A 182 -9.72 4.05 -5.09
C ALA A 182 -8.77 4.56 -6.19
N ILE A 183 -8.80 5.86 -6.48
CA ILE A 183 -7.85 6.49 -7.42
C ILE A 183 -6.42 6.37 -6.90
N LEU A 184 -6.20 6.61 -5.60
CA LEU A 184 -4.87 6.52 -4.99
C LEU A 184 -4.31 5.09 -5.03
N ILE A 185 -5.16 4.07 -4.82
CA ILE A 185 -4.80 2.65 -4.99
C ILE A 185 -4.39 2.38 -6.44
N LEU A 186 -5.17 2.85 -7.42
CA LEU A 186 -4.86 2.65 -8.83
C LEU A 186 -3.49 3.25 -9.19
N LEU A 187 -3.22 4.47 -8.73
CA LEU A 187 -1.92 5.13 -8.92
C LEU A 187 -0.78 4.33 -8.26
N LEU A 188 -1.00 3.82 -7.04
CA LEU A 188 -0.02 3.00 -6.34
C LEU A 188 0.26 1.67 -7.07
N ILE A 189 -0.76 1.02 -7.62
CA ILE A 189 -0.61 -0.19 -8.43
C ILE A 189 0.21 0.10 -9.69
N ILE A 190 -0.13 1.18 -10.41
CA ILE A 190 0.61 1.59 -11.62
C ILE A 190 2.07 1.87 -11.27
N TYR A 191 2.32 2.65 -10.21
CA TYR A 191 3.67 2.94 -9.75
C TYR A 191 4.44 1.66 -9.40
N SER A 192 3.82 0.75 -8.63
CA SER A 192 4.43 -0.52 -8.24
C SER A 192 4.78 -1.38 -9.45
N PHE A 193 3.90 -1.41 -10.46
CA PHE A 193 4.13 -2.16 -11.68
C PHE A 193 5.28 -1.59 -12.53
N LEU A 194 5.36 -0.26 -12.65
CA LEU A 194 6.49 0.40 -13.35
C LEU A 194 7.82 0.13 -12.66
N GLU A 195 7.84 0.17 -11.33
CA GLU A 195 9.03 -0.12 -10.54
C GLU A 195 9.46 -1.59 -10.68
N LEU A 196 8.51 -2.54 -10.65
CA LEU A 196 8.78 -3.95 -10.90
C LEU A 196 9.36 -4.19 -12.30
N LYS A 197 8.79 -3.57 -13.34
CA LYS A 197 9.33 -3.65 -14.70
C LYS A 197 10.76 -3.10 -14.82
N THR A 198 11.07 -2.05 -14.06
CA THR A 198 12.42 -1.46 -14.04
C THR A 198 13.42 -2.42 -13.42
N MET A 199 13.06 -3.05 -12.29
CA MET A 199 13.90 -4.06 -11.65
C MET A 199 14.12 -5.28 -12.57
N GLU A 200 13.05 -5.76 -13.22
CA GLU A 200 13.11 -6.86 -14.18
C GLU A 200 14.07 -6.54 -15.32
N LYS A 201 13.95 -5.36 -15.93
CA LYS A 201 14.84 -4.91 -17.00
C LYS A 201 16.30 -4.84 -16.54
N ASN A 202 16.56 -4.33 -15.35
CA ASN A 202 17.92 -4.22 -14.82
C ASN A 202 18.54 -5.59 -14.54
N ALA A 203 17.75 -6.55 -14.03
CA ALA A 203 18.18 -7.92 -13.82
C ALA A 203 18.47 -8.63 -15.15
N LEU A 204 17.60 -8.47 -16.16
CA LEU A 204 17.83 -9.02 -17.50
C LEU A 204 19.08 -8.43 -18.14
N ASN A 205 19.29 -7.12 -18.04
CA ASN A 205 20.49 -6.46 -18.55
C ASN A 205 21.77 -6.99 -17.88
N PHE A 206 21.74 -7.24 -16.57
CA PHE A 206 22.87 -7.88 -15.88
C PHE A 206 23.16 -9.28 -16.44
N LEU A 207 22.12 -10.08 -16.68
CA LEU A 207 22.26 -11.44 -17.22
C LEU A 207 22.81 -11.42 -18.66
N GLU A 208 22.29 -10.55 -19.51
CA GLU A 208 22.72 -10.39 -20.91
C GLU A 208 24.18 -9.94 -20.99
N GLU A 209 24.56 -8.91 -20.22
CA GLU A 209 25.94 -8.45 -20.15
C GLU A 209 26.89 -9.52 -19.59
N SER A 210 26.43 -10.32 -18.63
CA SER A 210 27.20 -11.44 -18.11
C SER A 210 27.46 -12.50 -19.18
N LYS A 211 26.43 -12.90 -19.93
CA LYS A 211 26.55 -13.84 -21.05
C LYS A 211 27.54 -13.34 -22.10
N ARG A 212 27.37 -12.09 -22.52
CA ARG A 212 28.23 -11.46 -23.54
C ARG A 212 29.70 -11.49 -23.17
N VAL A 213 30.05 -11.28 -21.90
CA VAL A 213 31.45 -11.33 -21.45
C VAL A 213 31.98 -12.76 -21.44
N MET A 214 31.15 -13.75 -21.10
CA MET A 214 31.59 -15.15 -21.06
C MET A 214 31.78 -15.77 -22.44
N GLU A 215 31.05 -15.28 -23.45
CA GLU A 215 31.18 -15.70 -24.84
C GLU A 215 32.43 -15.11 -25.54
N GLN A 216 33.11 -14.12 -24.95
CA GLN A 216 34.33 -13.52 -25.54
C GLN A 216 35.46 -14.55 -25.68
N ASP A 217 36.25 -14.43 -26.74
CA ASP A 217 37.43 -15.25 -26.95
C ASP A 217 38.47 -14.98 -25.86
N LEU A 218 39.15 -16.03 -25.38
CA LEU A 218 40.16 -15.97 -24.32
C LEU A 218 41.53 -15.48 -24.83
N GLU A 219 41.67 -15.25 -26.14
CA GLU A 219 42.87 -14.65 -26.72
C GLU A 219 43.11 -13.21 -26.21
N GLU A 220 42.05 -12.49 -25.84
CA GLU A 220 42.12 -11.16 -25.23
C GLU A 220 41.57 -11.16 -23.78
N PRO A 221 42.04 -10.25 -22.90
CA PRO A 221 41.49 -10.11 -21.56
C PRO A 221 39.99 -9.79 -21.57
N LEU A 222 39.21 -10.55 -20.82
CA LEU A 222 37.77 -10.37 -20.66
C LEU A 222 37.46 -8.98 -20.10
N LYS A 223 36.54 -8.27 -20.76
CA LYS A 223 36.18 -6.90 -20.37
C LYS A 223 35.22 -6.90 -19.16
N PRO A 224 35.40 -5.99 -18.19
CA PRO A 224 34.51 -5.90 -17.04
C PRO A 224 33.12 -5.40 -17.44
N ILE A 225 32.10 -5.95 -16.78
CA ILE A 225 30.71 -5.52 -16.92
C ILE A 225 30.54 -4.16 -16.24
N LYS A 226 29.88 -3.23 -16.93
CA LYS A 226 29.43 -1.96 -16.37
C LYS A 226 27.92 -1.85 -16.50
N ILE A 227 27.22 -2.06 -15.38
CA ILE A 227 25.78 -1.89 -15.31
C ILE A 227 25.39 -0.80 -14.34
N GLU A 228 24.34 -0.08 -14.71
CA GLU A 228 23.66 0.87 -13.85
C GLU A 228 22.36 0.27 -13.35
N ALA A 229 22.37 -0.28 -12.15
CA ALA A 229 21.23 -1.00 -11.59
C ALA A 229 21.06 -0.73 -10.08
N GLU A 230 20.16 -1.45 -9.44
CA GLU A 230 19.99 -1.49 -7.99
C GLU A 230 21.26 -1.94 -7.26
N GLY A 231 21.37 -1.57 -5.98
CA GLY A 231 22.55 -1.84 -5.16
C GLY A 231 23.02 -3.30 -5.18
N GLU A 232 22.11 -4.26 -5.09
CA GLU A 232 22.43 -5.70 -5.11
C GLU A 232 23.00 -6.14 -6.46
N LEU A 233 22.48 -5.63 -7.58
CA LEU A 233 22.98 -5.95 -8.91
C LEU A 233 24.35 -5.30 -9.17
N ILE A 234 24.58 -4.10 -8.65
CA ILE A 234 25.91 -3.46 -8.68
C ILE A 234 26.92 -4.27 -7.87
N GLU A 235 26.53 -4.74 -6.68
CA GLU A 235 27.39 -5.60 -5.85
C GLU A 235 27.70 -6.93 -6.54
N ALA A 236 26.70 -7.56 -7.15
CA ALA A 236 26.88 -8.75 -7.98
C ALA A 236 27.83 -8.51 -9.15
N SER A 237 27.67 -7.38 -9.87
CA SER A 237 28.58 -6.97 -10.95
C SER A 237 30.01 -6.76 -10.45
N TYR A 238 30.20 -6.17 -9.28
CA TYR A 238 31.53 -6.01 -8.67
C TYR A 238 32.18 -7.36 -8.34
N MET A 239 31.42 -8.30 -7.76
CA MET A 239 31.91 -9.66 -7.49
C MET A 239 32.27 -10.39 -8.78
N PHE A 240 31.42 -10.29 -9.80
CA PHE A 240 31.66 -10.88 -11.12
C PHE A 240 32.92 -10.29 -11.77
N ASN A 241 33.09 -8.96 -11.75
CA ASN A 241 34.28 -8.30 -12.28
C ASN A 241 35.57 -8.70 -11.54
N ARG A 242 35.52 -8.92 -10.22
CA ARG A 242 36.66 -9.45 -9.47
C ARG A 242 37.02 -10.86 -9.93
N PHE A 243 36.02 -11.69 -10.22
CA PHE A 243 36.24 -13.04 -10.76
C PHE A 243 36.84 -12.98 -12.17
N LEU A 244 36.32 -12.13 -13.05
CA LEU A 244 36.90 -11.89 -14.38
C LEU A 244 38.36 -11.46 -14.31
N ASN A 245 38.71 -10.56 -13.39
CA ASN A 245 40.09 -10.13 -13.21
C ASN A 245 41.03 -11.29 -12.80
N LYS A 246 40.54 -12.24 -12.00
CA LYS A 246 41.33 -13.45 -11.66
C LYS A 246 41.54 -14.34 -12.87
N ILE A 247 40.51 -14.50 -13.72
CA ILE A 247 40.63 -15.23 -14.98
C ILE A 247 41.65 -14.53 -15.89
N ASN A 248 41.53 -13.21 -16.07
CA ASN A 248 42.47 -12.42 -16.87
C ASN A 248 43.92 -12.56 -16.38
N SER A 249 44.14 -12.54 -15.05
CA SER A 249 45.47 -12.80 -14.48
C SER A 249 45.99 -14.18 -14.86
N ALA A 250 45.16 -15.22 -14.74
CA ALA A 250 45.55 -16.59 -15.10
C ALA A 250 45.85 -16.73 -16.61
N ILE A 251 45.11 -16.03 -17.47
CA ILE A 251 45.39 -15.98 -18.92
C ILE A 251 46.72 -15.30 -19.19
N ILE A 252 46.99 -14.15 -18.57
CA ILE A 252 48.27 -13.43 -18.71
C ILE A 252 49.44 -14.32 -18.25
N ASP A 253 49.32 -14.95 -17.09
CA ASP A 253 50.35 -15.84 -16.54
C ASP A 253 50.58 -17.04 -17.48
N SER A 254 49.51 -17.61 -18.04
CA SER A 254 49.59 -18.71 -19.02
C SER A 254 50.27 -18.27 -20.33
N ASN A 255 49.92 -17.09 -20.85
CA ASN A 255 50.53 -16.56 -22.07
C ASN A 255 52.02 -16.25 -21.87
N SER A 256 52.38 -15.70 -20.71
CA SER A 256 53.79 -15.47 -20.35
C SER A 256 54.56 -16.79 -20.23
N ALA A 257 53.97 -17.82 -19.61
CA ALA A 257 54.58 -19.15 -19.52
C ALA A 257 54.77 -19.79 -20.90
N LEU A 258 53.81 -19.66 -21.82
CA LEU A 258 53.93 -20.12 -23.20
C LEU A 258 55.06 -19.41 -23.95
N GLU A 259 55.19 -18.09 -23.79
CA GLU A 259 56.28 -17.32 -24.40
C GLU A 259 57.65 -17.73 -23.85
N GLN A 260 57.78 -17.87 -22.53
CA GLN A 260 59.02 -18.36 -21.91
C GLN A 260 59.36 -19.78 -22.35
N SER A 261 58.38 -20.67 -22.46
CA SER A 261 58.57 -22.02 -22.98
C SER A 261 59.03 -22.03 -24.43
N LYS A 262 58.45 -21.16 -25.27
CA LYS A 262 58.89 -21.00 -26.67
C LYS A 262 60.35 -20.55 -26.72
N ASN A 263 60.72 -19.55 -25.92
CA ASN A 263 62.10 -19.06 -25.85
C ASN A 263 63.07 -20.12 -25.31
N ALA A 264 62.65 -20.93 -24.33
CA ALA A 264 63.44 -22.05 -23.82
C ALA A 264 63.63 -23.13 -24.90
N SER A 265 62.58 -23.43 -25.68
CA SER A 265 62.67 -24.36 -26.81
C SER A 265 63.68 -23.89 -27.85
N ILE A 266 63.66 -22.61 -28.24
CA ILE A 266 64.64 -22.02 -29.17
C ILE A 266 66.06 -22.18 -28.62
N LYS A 267 66.28 -21.88 -27.34
CA LYS A 267 67.59 -22.05 -26.71
C LYS A 267 68.05 -23.51 -26.65
N LEU A 268 67.13 -24.45 -26.41
CA LEU A 268 67.45 -25.88 -26.41
C LEU A 268 67.79 -26.36 -27.82
N GLU A 269 67.13 -25.84 -28.85
CA GLU A 269 67.46 -26.08 -30.26
C GLU A 269 68.85 -25.51 -30.61
N GLU A 270 69.17 -24.28 -30.17
CA GLU A 270 70.51 -23.68 -30.30
C GLU A 270 71.58 -24.55 -29.63
N ILE A 271 71.36 -24.94 -28.36
CA ILE A 271 72.27 -25.84 -27.63
C ILE A 271 72.39 -27.19 -28.33
N SER A 272 71.29 -27.72 -28.88
CA SER A 272 71.30 -29.00 -29.59
C SER A 272 72.21 -28.93 -30.81
N ASN A 273 72.08 -27.86 -31.60
CA ASN A 273 72.92 -27.63 -32.78
C ASN A 273 74.40 -27.46 -32.39
N GLU A 274 74.70 -26.70 -31.32
CA GLU A 274 76.06 -26.56 -30.80
C GLU A 274 76.64 -27.90 -30.31
N PHE A 275 75.84 -28.73 -29.64
CA PHE A 275 76.26 -30.06 -29.20
C PHE A 275 76.46 -31.04 -30.36
N ASP A 276 75.65 -30.96 -31.42
CA ASP A 276 75.83 -31.77 -32.62
C ASP A 276 77.16 -31.45 -33.33
N GLU A 277 77.57 -30.17 -33.35
CA GLU A 277 78.91 -29.78 -33.81
C GLU A 277 80.01 -30.40 -32.92
N ILE A 278 79.87 -30.34 -31.59
CA ILE A 278 80.84 -30.91 -30.64
C ILE A 278 80.90 -32.45 -30.71
N ILE A 279 79.77 -33.15 -30.87
CA ILE A 279 79.73 -34.61 -31.04
C ILE A 279 80.42 -35.05 -32.33
N ASN A 280 80.34 -34.24 -33.40
CA ASN A 280 81.06 -34.53 -34.63
C ASN A 280 82.58 -34.47 -34.46
N GLU A 281 83.09 -33.74 -33.46
CA GLU A 281 84.51 -33.69 -33.11
C GLU A 281 84.96 -34.79 -32.10
N LEU A 282 84.04 -35.41 -31.36
CA LEU A 282 84.37 -36.39 -30.30
C LEU A 282 84.17 -37.85 -30.74
N GLN A 283 85.15 -38.72 -30.44
CA GLN A 283 85.17 -40.14 -30.84
C GLN A 283 84.10 -41.04 -30.18
N ASN A 284 83.35 -40.58 -29.17
CA ASN A 284 82.39 -41.41 -28.41
C ASN A 284 80.92 -40.97 -28.62
N LYS A 285 80.34 -41.35 -29.76
CA LYS A 285 79.05 -40.85 -30.31
C LYS A 285 77.77 -41.38 -29.64
N SER A 286 77.81 -42.49 -28.90
CA SER A 286 76.60 -43.23 -28.51
C SER A 286 75.86 -42.70 -27.28
N GLU A 287 76.57 -42.08 -26.33
CA GLU A 287 76.00 -41.74 -25.02
C GLU A 287 75.51 -40.28 -24.95
N ILE A 288 76.18 -39.39 -25.69
CA ILE A 288 75.85 -37.96 -25.78
C ILE A 288 74.60 -37.73 -26.66
N SER A 289 74.49 -38.46 -27.78
CA SER A 289 73.28 -38.43 -28.65
C SER A 289 72.01 -38.84 -27.91
N LYS A 290 72.10 -39.78 -26.96
CA LYS A 290 70.96 -40.16 -26.10
C LYS A 290 70.53 -39.06 -25.14
N GLN A 291 71.46 -38.25 -24.63
CA GLN A 291 71.13 -37.12 -23.75
C GLN A 291 70.52 -35.96 -24.53
N LEU A 292 70.96 -35.74 -25.78
CA LEU A 292 70.42 -34.74 -26.69
C LEU A 292 68.94 -35.00 -27.00
N ASN A 293 68.62 -36.21 -27.50
CA ASN A 293 67.24 -36.62 -27.76
C ASN A 293 66.35 -36.48 -26.52
N ARG A 294 66.91 -36.76 -25.33
CA ARG A 294 66.17 -36.63 -24.07
C ARG A 294 65.89 -35.17 -23.70
N SER A 295 66.78 -34.24 -24.05
CA SER A 295 66.56 -32.80 -23.82
C SER A 295 65.50 -32.25 -24.78
N GLU A 296 65.54 -32.67 -26.04
CA GLU A 296 64.51 -32.35 -27.05
C GLU A 296 63.14 -32.89 -26.62
N ASP A 297 63.07 -34.15 -26.17
CA ASP A 297 61.85 -34.76 -25.62
C ASP A 297 61.28 -33.94 -24.44
N ILE A 298 62.13 -33.44 -23.54
CA ILE A 298 61.70 -32.62 -22.39
C ILE A 298 61.15 -31.27 -22.87
N ALA A 299 61.77 -30.64 -23.88
CA ALA A 299 61.30 -29.38 -24.45
C ALA A 299 59.90 -29.54 -25.07
N ILE A 300 59.73 -30.56 -25.91
CA ILE A 300 58.46 -30.89 -26.56
C ILE A 300 57.40 -31.21 -25.51
N GLN A 301 57.71 -32.07 -24.53
CA GLN A 301 56.78 -32.40 -23.44
C GLN A 301 56.35 -31.17 -22.63
N THR A 302 57.27 -30.23 -22.38
CA THR A 302 56.96 -29.01 -21.63
C THR A 302 56.01 -28.10 -22.43
N GLN A 303 56.25 -27.95 -23.73
CA GLN A 303 55.37 -27.20 -24.63
C GLN A 303 53.98 -27.84 -24.73
N GLU A 304 53.91 -29.17 -24.84
CA GLU A 304 52.66 -29.93 -24.86
C GLU A 304 51.85 -29.76 -23.55
N GLN A 305 52.51 -29.81 -22.39
CA GLN A 305 51.85 -29.63 -21.09
C GLN A 305 51.26 -28.23 -20.90
N LEU A 306 51.94 -27.20 -21.41
CA LEU A 306 51.45 -25.82 -21.34
C LEU A 306 50.29 -25.59 -22.32
N LEU A 307 50.38 -26.12 -23.54
CA LEU A 307 49.29 -26.11 -24.51
C LEU A 307 48.05 -26.85 -23.96
N HIS A 308 48.28 -27.96 -23.25
CA HIS A 308 47.23 -28.68 -22.53
C HIS A 308 46.65 -27.85 -21.36
N SER A 309 47.44 -27.05 -20.65
CA SER A 309 46.94 -26.15 -19.60
C SER A 309 46.05 -25.04 -20.16
N GLY A 310 46.42 -24.45 -21.31
CA GLY A 310 45.55 -23.53 -22.05
C GLY A 310 44.25 -24.18 -22.51
N LYS A 311 44.31 -25.42 -23.03
CA LYS A 311 43.11 -26.21 -23.37
C LYS A 311 42.21 -26.44 -22.15
N ARG A 312 42.76 -26.77 -20.98
CA ARG A 312 41.98 -26.94 -19.74
C ARG A 312 41.28 -25.67 -19.27
N LEU A 313 41.90 -24.50 -19.46
CA LEU A 313 41.24 -23.22 -19.19
C LEU A 313 40.06 -22.98 -20.15
N ASN A 314 40.20 -23.41 -21.41
CA ASN A 314 39.10 -23.35 -22.38
C ASN A 314 37.99 -24.37 -22.06
N GLU A 315 38.34 -25.56 -21.58
CA GLU A 315 37.36 -26.53 -21.07
C GLU A 315 36.59 -25.98 -19.86
N LEU A 316 37.29 -25.30 -18.93
CA LEU A 316 36.66 -24.61 -17.81
C LEU A 316 35.70 -23.52 -18.30
N LYS A 317 36.06 -22.74 -19.33
CA LYS A 317 35.15 -21.79 -19.98
C LYS A 317 33.90 -22.50 -20.53
N ASN A 318 34.07 -23.60 -21.27
CA ASN A 318 32.95 -24.36 -21.82
C ASN A 318 32.01 -24.93 -20.73
N GLU A 319 32.55 -25.36 -19.59
CA GLU A 319 31.73 -25.80 -18.46
C GLU A 319 30.96 -24.64 -17.80
N LEU A 320 31.57 -23.44 -17.73
CA LEU A 320 30.87 -22.23 -17.27
C LEU A 320 29.72 -21.83 -18.23
N GLU A 321 29.96 -21.90 -19.55
CA GLU A 321 28.93 -21.68 -20.58
C GLU A 321 27.72 -22.63 -20.41
N LYS A 322 27.97 -23.90 -20.13
CA LYS A 322 26.90 -24.89 -19.86
C LYS A 322 26.07 -24.53 -18.63
N ILE A 323 26.70 -24.03 -17.56
CA ILE A 323 25.98 -23.61 -16.35
C ILE A 323 25.02 -22.45 -16.66
N ILE A 324 25.42 -21.53 -17.52
CA ILE A 324 24.59 -20.39 -17.93
C ILE A 324 23.42 -20.84 -18.80
N LEU A 325 23.66 -21.71 -19.78
CA LEU A 325 22.61 -22.29 -20.63
C LEU A 325 21.60 -23.11 -19.80
N PHE A 326 22.05 -23.76 -18.73
CA PHE A 326 21.18 -24.47 -17.81
C PHE A 326 20.27 -23.53 -17.01
N VAL A 327 20.77 -22.34 -16.63
CA VAL A 327 19.99 -21.31 -15.94
C VAL A 327 18.96 -20.67 -16.90
N GLU A 328 19.29 -20.48 -18.18
CA GLU A 328 18.35 -19.99 -19.20
C GLU A 328 17.18 -20.94 -19.46
N LYS A 329 17.42 -22.26 -19.47
CA LYS A 329 16.36 -23.26 -19.73
C LYS A 329 15.32 -23.40 -18.61
N LYS A 330 15.55 -22.76 -17.45
CA LYS A 330 14.68 -22.83 -16.25
C LYS A 330 13.98 -21.50 -15.91
N SER A 331 14.24 -20.44 -16.68
CA SER A 331 13.49 -19.17 -16.64
C SER A 331 12.29 -19.22 -17.60
#